data_AF-A0A354FBY3-F1
#
_entry.id   AF-A0A354FBY3-F1
#
_cell.length_a   1.000
_cell.length_b   1.000
_cell.length_c   1.000
_cell.angle_alpha   90.00
_cell.angle_beta   90.00
_cell.angle_gamma   90.00
#
_symmetry.space_group_name_H-M   'P 1'
#
loop_
_entity.id
_entity.type
_entity.pdbx_description
1 polymer ?
#
loop_
_entity_poly.entity_id
_entity_poly.type
_entity_poly.pdbx_seq_one_letter_code
_entity_poly.pdbx_strand_id
1 'polypeptide(L)'
;LAIAFILLIDTLTGGNLQRFSVLSYDAMSGARYYGIGNEYMGVLMGATIIAATLIVQRFQKRPTAALVAAGCLLLTVLVILGAPWWGSNFGGFTAALIAFGYTFWRLSGIRLRPRNVIIGLAVVALLCGGVFMFDYLRPPEVRSHFGQFVSAVEASGFPAIQEMVTRKVSMNYKLFTSTIWTKVLLGSLLALGILFYCPVGVFKGMLTKNPAIATGLVGALLGAFTALIFNDSGIVAAATAVVFPVATLFYLVIREQMASL
;
A
#
# COMPACT_ATOMS: atom_id res chain seq x y z
N LEU A 1 -11.60 -8.50 3.44
CA LEU A 1 -11.46 -9.86 2.84
C LEU A 1 -12.14 -9.95 1.49
N ALA A 2 -13.48 -9.79 1.39
CA ALA A 2 -14.19 -9.85 0.10
C ALA A 2 -13.62 -8.90 -0.96
N ILE A 3 -13.38 -7.63 -0.62
CA ILE A 3 -12.80 -6.65 -1.56
C ILE A 3 -11.40 -7.07 -2.03
N ALA A 4 -10.52 -7.49 -1.11
CA ALA A 4 -9.19 -7.98 -1.48
C ALA A 4 -9.28 -9.20 -2.42
N PHE A 5 -10.15 -10.17 -2.15
CA PHE A 5 -10.35 -11.33 -3.00
C PHE A 5 -10.93 -11.00 -4.38
N ILE A 6 -11.93 -10.11 -4.44
CA ILE A 6 -12.53 -9.66 -5.70
C ILE A 6 -11.46 -8.96 -6.55
N LEU A 7 -10.64 -8.09 -5.95
CA LEU A 7 -9.56 -7.40 -6.64
C LEU A 7 -8.45 -8.36 -7.11
N LEU A 8 -8.12 -9.36 -6.30
CA LEU A 8 -7.16 -10.41 -6.66
C LEU A 8 -7.68 -11.26 -7.82
N ILE A 9 -8.94 -11.67 -7.80
CA ILE A 9 -9.53 -12.44 -8.90
C ILE A 9 -9.59 -11.58 -10.15
N ASP A 10 -10.02 -10.32 -10.05
CA ASP A 10 -10.12 -9.42 -11.19
C ASP A 10 -8.76 -9.21 -11.87
N THR A 11 -7.71 -8.92 -11.09
CA THR A 11 -6.34 -8.77 -11.61
C THR A 11 -5.83 -10.04 -12.28
N LEU A 12 -6.12 -11.22 -11.73
CA LEU A 12 -5.76 -12.50 -12.33
C LEU A 12 -6.56 -12.81 -13.61
N THR A 13 -7.81 -12.33 -13.71
CA THR A 13 -8.68 -12.49 -14.88
C THR A 13 -8.50 -11.43 -15.96
N GLY A 14 -7.47 -10.59 -15.86
CA GLY A 14 -7.13 -9.58 -16.87
C GLY A 14 -7.69 -8.18 -16.62
N GLY A 15 -8.18 -7.89 -15.41
CA GLY A 15 -8.55 -6.54 -14.98
C GLY A 15 -9.80 -5.97 -15.65
N ASN A 16 -10.80 -6.80 -15.97
CA ASN A 16 -12.01 -6.34 -16.63
C ASN A 16 -12.84 -5.41 -15.73
N LEU A 17 -12.96 -5.69 -14.42
CA LEU A 17 -13.65 -4.79 -13.49
C LEU A 17 -12.84 -3.52 -13.22
N GLN A 18 -11.51 -3.63 -13.21
CA GLN A 18 -10.62 -2.46 -13.24
C GLN A 18 -10.90 -1.58 -14.46
N ARG A 19 -11.02 -2.13 -15.67
CA ARG A 19 -11.19 -1.33 -16.88
C ARG A 19 -12.46 -0.46 -16.90
N PHE A 20 -13.52 -0.86 -16.19
CA PHE A 20 -14.82 -0.16 -16.17
C PHE A 20 -15.13 0.54 -14.84
N SER A 21 -14.19 0.57 -13.90
CA SER A 21 -14.40 1.20 -12.60
C SER A 21 -14.03 2.68 -12.62
N VAL A 22 -14.90 3.49 -12.00
CA VAL A 22 -14.70 4.94 -11.77
C VAL A 22 -13.40 5.24 -11.00
N LEU A 23 -12.89 4.25 -10.26
CA LEU A 23 -11.66 4.35 -9.47
C LEU A 23 -10.40 3.85 -10.20
N SER A 24 -10.52 3.42 -11.46
CA SER A 24 -9.40 2.87 -12.22
C SER A 24 -8.77 3.88 -13.17
N TYR A 25 -7.68 3.47 -13.81
CA TYR A 25 -7.05 4.26 -14.87
C TYR A 25 -8.04 4.45 -16.02
N ASP A 26 -8.28 5.70 -16.38
CA ASP A 26 -9.17 6.04 -17.47
C ASP A 26 -8.48 5.68 -18.80
N ALA A 27 -8.85 4.52 -19.35
CA ALA A 27 -8.37 4.05 -20.65
C ALA A 27 -8.74 5.02 -21.79
N MET A 28 -9.77 5.86 -21.62
CA MET A 28 -10.11 6.91 -22.58
C MET A 28 -9.19 8.14 -22.49
N SER A 29 -8.56 8.38 -21.33
CA SER A 29 -7.59 9.48 -21.15
C SER A 29 -6.17 9.16 -21.65
N GLY A 30 -5.88 7.89 -21.96
CA GLY A 30 -4.58 7.43 -22.47
C GLY A 30 -3.43 7.41 -21.46
N ALA A 31 -3.71 7.59 -20.15
CA ALA A 31 -2.69 7.72 -19.12
C ALA A 31 -1.98 6.39 -18.74
N ARG A 32 -2.62 5.23 -18.94
CA ARG A 32 -2.04 3.87 -18.76
C ARG A 32 -2.88 2.82 -19.50
N TYR A 33 -2.22 1.91 -20.23
CA TYR A 33 -2.88 0.83 -20.99
C TYR A 33 -2.68 -0.57 -20.38
N TYR A 34 -1.91 -0.69 -19.30
CA TYR A 34 -1.59 -1.96 -18.62
C TYR A 34 -1.15 -1.71 -17.15
N GLY A 35 -1.24 -2.75 -16.31
CA GLY A 35 -0.81 -2.72 -14.90
C GLY A 35 -1.87 -2.21 -13.91
N ILE A 36 -1.57 -2.28 -12.61
CA ILE A 36 -2.48 -1.83 -11.55
C ILE A 36 -2.31 -0.32 -11.30
N GLY A 37 -3.41 0.43 -11.42
CA GLY A 37 -3.48 1.87 -11.11
C GLY A 37 -3.15 2.20 -9.65
N ASN A 38 -2.75 3.44 -9.38
CA ASN A 38 -2.29 3.85 -8.05
C ASN A 38 -3.45 3.93 -7.03
N GLU A 39 -4.63 4.28 -7.51
CA GLU A 39 -5.91 4.23 -6.81
C GLU A 39 -6.22 2.81 -6.31
N TYR A 40 -6.18 1.84 -7.24
CA TYR A 40 -6.46 0.44 -6.97
C TYR A 40 -5.42 -0.20 -6.07
N MET A 41 -4.15 0.13 -6.30
CA MET A 41 -3.06 -0.32 -5.46
C MET A 41 -3.22 0.17 -4.01
N GLY A 42 -3.64 1.43 -3.80
CA GLY A 42 -3.93 1.95 -2.47
C GLY A 42 -5.07 1.20 -1.78
N VAL A 43 -6.21 1.00 -2.48
CA VAL A 43 -7.34 0.19 -1.99
C VAL A 43 -6.88 -1.22 -1.62
N LEU A 44 -6.15 -1.89 -2.51
CA LEU A 44 -5.67 -3.25 -2.32
C LEU A 44 -4.73 -3.34 -1.11
N MET A 45 -3.81 -2.39 -0.96
CA MET A 45 -2.86 -2.33 0.16
C MET A 45 -3.59 -2.15 1.50
N GLY A 46 -4.47 -1.16 1.60
CA GLY A 46 -5.23 -0.88 2.82
C GLY A 46 -6.15 -2.04 3.21
N ALA A 47 -6.88 -2.60 2.25
CA ALA A 47 -7.77 -3.74 2.48
C ALA A 47 -7.01 -5.01 2.91
N THR A 48 -5.82 -5.25 2.34
CA THR A 48 -5.00 -6.43 2.63
C THR A 48 -4.40 -6.36 4.04
N ILE A 49 -3.88 -5.19 4.45
CA ILE A 49 -3.33 -5.01 5.80
C ILE A 49 -4.42 -5.23 6.85
N ILE A 50 -5.60 -4.63 6.67
CA ILE A 50 -6.73 -4.83 7.58
C ILE A 50 -7.20 -6.29 7.56
N ALA A 51 -7.29 -6.94 6.39
CA ALA A 51 -7.65 -8.35 6.31
C ALA A 51 -6.66 -9.27 7.05
N ALA A 52 -5.35 -9.07 6.85
CA ALA A 52 -4.29 -9.84 7.50
C ALA A 52 -4.35 -9.72 9.02
N THR A 53 -4.53 -8.50 9.52
CA THR A 53 -4.60 -8.21 10.96
C THR A 53 -5.88 -8.74 11.61
N LEU A 54 -7.01 -8.72 10.89
CA LEU A 54 -8.26 -9.35 11.32
C LEU A 54 -8.15 -10.87 11.38
N ILE A 55 -7.45 -11.52 10.43
CA ILE A 55 -7.19 -12.97 10.48
C ILE A 55 -6.42 -13.32 11.76
N VAL A 56 -5.34 -12.61 12.05
CA VAL A 56 -4.54 -12.84 13.26
C VAL A 56 -5.34 -12.56 14.54
N GLN A 57 -6.15 -11.50 14.56
CA GLN A 57 -7.03 -11.18 15.69
C GLN A 57 -8.13 -12.24 15.89
N ARG A 58 -8.70 -12.80 14.83
CA ARG A 58 -9.80 -13.76 14.90
C ARG A 58 -9.34 -15.14 15.37
N PHE A 59 -8.14 -15.56 14.96
CA PHE A 59 -7.60 -16.90 15.18
C PHE A 59 -6.50 -16.93 16.26
N GLN A 60 -6.67 -16.16 17.35
CA GLN A 60 -5.71 -16.12 18.46
C GLN A 60 -5.40 -17.50 19.08
N LYS A 61 -6.33 -18.45 19.02
CA LYS A 61 -6.13 -19.83 19.51
C LYS A 61 -5.18 -20.67 18.64
N ARG A 62 -4.88 -20.24 17.42
CA ARG A 62 -3.96 -20.91 16.47
C ARG A 62 -3.01 -19.88 15.85
N PRO A 63 -2.10 -19.29 16.66
CA PRO A 63 -1.31 -18.13 16.25
C PRO A 63 -0.40 -18.41 15.05
N THR A 64 0.17 -19.61 14.96
CA THR A 64 1.02 -20.02 13.83
C THR A 64 0.24 -20.10 12.52
N ALA A 65 -0.89 -20.79 12.52
CA ALA A 65 -1.75 -20.90 11.33
C ALA A 65 -2.28 -19.52 10.87
N ALA A 66 -2.65 -18.66 11.83
CA ALA A 66 -3.11 -17.31 11.54
C ALA A 66 -1.99 -16.44 10.93
N LEU A 67 -0.77 -16.54 11.46
CA LEU A 67 0.40 -15.82 10.95
C LEU A 67 0.77 -16.30 9.54
N VAL A 68 0.76 -17.61 9.30
CA VAL A 68 1.00 -18.19 7.96
C VAL A 68 -0.04 -17.70 6.97
N ALA A 69 -1.33 -17.75 7.31
CA ALA A 69 -2.40 -17.26 6.44
C ALA A 69 -2.26 -15.76 6.12
N ALA A 70 -1.93 -14.94 7.12
CA ALA A 70 -1.65 -13.52 6.93
C ALA A 70 -0.42 -13.29 6.04
N GLY A 71 0.67 -14.03 6.26
CA GLY A 71 1.88 -13.98 5.45
C GLY A 71 1.62 -14.35 3.99
N CYS A 72 0.88 -15.43 3.74
CA CYS A 72 0.48 -15.85 2.39
C CYS A 72 -0.38 -14.79 1.68
N LEU A 73 -1.31 -14.15 2.39
CA LEU A 73 -2.12 -13.07 1.84
C LEU A 73 -1.25 -11.87 1.40
N LEU A 74 -0.36 -11.41 2.30
CA LEU A 74 0.52 -10.28 2.04
C LEU A 74 1.50 -10.58 0.89
N LEU A 75 2.07 -11.79 0.87
CA LEU A 75 3.00 -12.22 -0.16
C LEU A 75 2.33 -12.33 -1.53
N THR A 76 1.10 -12.86 -1.59
CA THR A 76 0.33 -12.95 -2.84
C THR A 76 0.13 -11.55 -3.46
N VAL A 77 -0.29 -10.57 -2.66
CA VAL A 77 -0.49 -9.20 -3.14
C VAL A 77 0.83 -8.57 -3.60
N LEU A 78 1.92 -8.82 -2.87
CA LEU A 78 3.24 -8.32 -3.20
C LEU A 78 3.76 -8.87 -4.54
N VAL A 79 3.57 -10.17 -4.78
CA VAL A 79 3.89 -10.82 -6.05
C VAL A 79 3.07 -10.22 -7.19
N ILE A 80 1.78 -10.01 -6.98
CA ILE A 80 0.90 -9.42 -8.01
C ILE A 80 1.33 -8.00 -8.38
N LEU A 81 1.65 -7.16 -7.39
CA LEU A 81 2.10 -5.78 -7.64
C LEU A 81 3.45 -5.70 -8.37
N GLY A 82 4.37 -6.61 -8.04
CA GLY A 82 5.70 -6.68 -8.64
C GLY A 82 5.77 -7.44 -9.97
N ALA A 83 4.77 -8.29 -10.26
CA ALA A 83 4.75 -9.12 -11.46
C ALA A 83 4.66 -8.26 -12.75
N PRO A 84 5.55 -8.45 -13.74
CA PRO A 84 5.55 -7.68 -14.98
C PRO A 84 4.27 -7.83 -15.82
N TRP A 85 3.63 -8.99 -15.73
CA TRP A 85 2.44 -9.36 -16.51
C TRP A 85 1.12 -8.90 -15.89
N TRP A 86 1.08 -8.59 -14.59
CA TRP A 86 -0.17 -8.22 -13.90
C TRP A 86 -0.12 -6.83 -13.28
N GLY A 87 0.84 -6.58 -12.40
CA GLY A 87 0.85 -5.38 -11.55
C GLY A 87 1.64 -4.22 -12.10
N SER A 88 2.82 -4.47 -12.68
CA SER A 88 3.79 -3.46 -13.17
C SER A 88 3.80 -2.11 -12.41
N ASN A 89 3.62 -2.14 -11.08
CA ASN A 89 3.51 -0.95 -10.24
C ASN A 89 4.60 -0.99 -9.18
N PHE A 90 5.79 -0.56 -9.57
CA PHE A 90 6.96 -0.61 -8.70
C PHE A 90 6.81 0.29 -7.47
N GLY A 91 6.25 1.50 -7.62
CA GLY A 91 6.01 2.40 -6.49
C GLY A 91 4.99 1.82 -5.50
N GLY A 92 4.01 1.08 -6.00
CA GLY A 92 3.08 0.30 -5.20
C GLY A 92 3.73 -0.91 -4.54
N PHE A 93 4.58 -1.64 -5.27
CA PHE A 93 5.36 -2.77 -4.75
C PHE A 93 6.29 -2.34 -3.62
N THR A 94 7.05 -1.25 -3.78
CA THR A 94 7.98 -0.75 -2.75
C THR A 94 7.21 -0.30 -1.50
N ALA A 95 6.13 0.45 -1.68
CA ALA A 95 5.27 0.89 -0.59
C ALA A 95 4.63 -0.31 0.15
N ALA A 96 4.06 -1.26 -0.60
CA ALA A 96 3.49 -2.48 -0.05
C ALA A 96 4.56 -3.33 0.67
N LEU A 97 5.76 -3.45 0.13
CA LEU A 97 6.85 -4.21 0.74
C LEU A 97 7.25 -3.64 2.11
N ILE A 98 7.35 -2.31 2.22
CA ILE A 98 7.65 -1.64 3.50
C ILE A 98 6.49 -1.83 4.49
N ALA A 99 5.26 -1.57 4.05
CA ALA A 99 4.08 -1.61 4.91
C ALA A 99 3.73 -3.04 5.36
N PHE A 100 3.75 -4.00 4.44
CA PHE A 100 3.49 -5.41 4.71
C PHE A 100 4.62 -6.01 5.54
N GLY A 101 5.88 -5.68 5.23
CA GLY A 101 7.03 -6.07 6.03
C GLY A 101 6.89 -5.62 7.47
N TYR A 102 6.62 -4.32 7.70
CA TYR A 102 6.34 -3.79 9.04
C TYR A 102 5.17 -4.50 9.74
N THR A 103 4.05 -4.65 9.04
CA THR A 103 2.83 -5.27 9.59
C THR A 103 3.09 -6.71 10.00
N PHE A 104 3.61 -7.54 9.09
CA PHE A 104 3.92 -8.95 9.35
C PHE A 104 4.93 -9.11 10.49
N TRP A 105 5.94 -8.24 10.50
CA TRP A 105 6.98 -8.27 11.50
C TRP A 105 6.43 -7.95 12.91
N ARG A 106 5.55 -6.96 13.02
CA ARG A 106 4.86 -6.63 14.28
C ARG A 106 3.87 -7.72 14.70
N LEU A 107 3.13 -8.33 13.76
CA LEU A 107 2.23 -9.45 14.04
C LEU A 107 2.98 -10.70 14.52
N SER A 108 4.23 -10.87 14.09
CA SER A 108 5.11 -11.96 14.54
C SER A 108 5.67 -11.76 15.96
N GLY A 109 5.36 -10.64 16.62
CA GLY A 109 5.81 -10.35 17.99
C GLY A 109 7.30 -9.96 18.12
N ILE A 110 8.00 -9.74 17.01
CA ILE A 110 9.42 -9.40 17.05
C ILE A 110 9.56 -7.90 17.38
N ARG A 111 10.47 -7.57 18.30
CA ARG A 111 10.72 -6.19 18.73
C ARG A 111 11.48 -5.39 17.67
N LEU A 112 11.13 -4.11 17.55
CA LEU A 112 11.85 -3.13 16.74
C LEU A 112 13.18 -2.80 17.41
N ARG A 113 14.22 -3.53 17.03
CA ARG A 113 15.61 -3.20 17.37
C ARG A 113 16.27 -2.51 16.17
N PRO A 114 17.19 -1.55 16.36
CA PRO A 114 17.88 -0.87 15.26
C PRO A 114 18.49 -1.85 14.26
N ARG A 115 19.12 -2.92 14.76
CA ARG A 115 19.66 -4.02 13.95
C ARG A 115 18.62 -4.62 12.98
N ASN A 116 17.43 -4.90 13.48
CA ASN A 116 16.40 -5.53 12.67
C ASN A 116 15.82 -4.54 11.65
N VAL A 117 15.78 -3.24 11.98
CA VAL A 117 15.33 -2.19 11.04
C VAL A 117 16.31 -2.09 9.89
N ILE A 118 17.62 -2.11 10.17
CA ILE A 118 18.67 -2.14 9.15
C ILE A 118 18.53 -3.38 8.27
N ILE A 119 18.31 -4.56 8.85
CA ILE A 119 18.07 -5.80 8.09
C ILE A 119 16.84 -5.66 7.20
N GLY A 120 15.74 -5.11 7.73
CA GLY A 120 14.51 -4.87 6.95
C GLY A 120 14.75 -3.93 5.78
N LEU A 121 15.46 -2.82 5.99
CA LEU A 121 15.85 -1.89 4.93
C LEU A 121 16.75 -2.56 3.88
N ALA A 122 17.69 -3.40 4.30
CA ALA A 122 18.57 -4.16 3.40
C ALA A 122 17.76 -5.15 2.54
N VAL A 123 16.78 -5.84 3.13
CA VAL A 123 15.88 -6.74 2.38
C VAL A 123 15.03 -5.97 1.37
N VAL A 124 14.48 -4.82 1.77
CA VAL A 124 13.74 -3.94 0.85
C VAL A 124 14.63 -3.51 -0.31
N ALA A 125 15.83 -3.01 -0.02
CA ALA A 125 16.79 -2.58 -1.03
C ALA A 125 17.19 -3.72 -1.97
N LEU A 126 17.45 -4.92 -1.42
CA LEU A 126 17.80 -6.11 -2.20
C LEU A 126 16.69 -6.53 -3.15
N LEU A 127 15.45 -6.63 -2.66
CA LEU A 127 14.31 -7.04 -3.48
C LEU A 127 14.00 -6.01 -4.57
N CYS A 128 14.06 -4.72 -4.22
CA CYS A 128 13.89 -3.64 -5.18
C CYS A 128 15.00 -3.66 -6.25
N GLY A 129 16.25 -3.77 -5.83
CA GLY A 129 17.41 -3.86 -6.73
C GLY A 129 17.36 -5.10 -7.61
N GLY A 130 16.90 -6.24 -7.09
CA GLY A 130 16.69 -7.47 -7.86
C GLY A 130 15.66 -7.30 -8.98
N VAL A 131 14.55 -6.61 -8.71
CA VAL A 131 13.54 -6.29 -9.73
C VAL A 131 14.12 -5.35 -10.80
N PHE A 132 14.85 -4.30 -10.40
CA PHE A 132 15.51 -3.39 -11.34
C PHE A 132 16.51 -4.12 -12.24
N MET A 133 17.37 -4.96 -11.66
CA MET A 133 18.37 -5.71 -12.40
C MET A 133 17.71 -6.70 -13.37
N PHE A 134 16.68 -7.42 -12.91
CA PHE A 134 15.95 -8.38 -13.73
C PHE A 134 15.24 -7.71 -14.92
N ASP A 135 14.72 -6.50 -14.74
CA ASP A 135 14.11 -5.74 -15.84
C ASP A 135 15.14 -5.14 -16.79
N TYR A 136 16.28 -4.65 -16.27
CA TYR A 136 17.36 -4.09 -17.09
C TYR A 136 18.03 -5.13 -18.01
N LEU A 137 18.17 -6.37 -17.54
CA LEU A 137 18.75 -7.48 -18.33
C LEU A 137 17.85 -7.93 -19.49
N ARG A 138 16.59 -7.47 -19.56
CA ARG A 138 15.70 -7.77 -20.68
C ARG A 138 16.11 -7.02 -21.95
N PRO A 139 15.77 -7.54 -23.14
CA PRO A 139 15.97 -6.83 -24.40
C PRO A 139 15.37 -5.42 -24.34
N PRO A 140 16.04 -4.39 -24.90
CA PRO A 140 15.60 -2.99 -24.81
C PRO A 140 14.14 -2.74 -25.22
N GLU A 141 13.67 -3.50 -26.21
CA GLU A 141 12.31 -3.45 -26.76
C GLU A 141 11.22 -3.87 -25.76
N VAL A 142 11.58 -4.66 -24.74
CA VAL A 142 10.65 -5.24 -23.75
C VAL A 142 10.94 -4.73 -22.33
N ARG A 143 11.91 -3.81 -22.18
CA ARG A 143 12.20 -3.17 -20.90
C ARG A 143 11.01 -2.34 -20.45
N SER A 144 10.67 -2.43 -19.18
CA SER A 144 9.71 -1.49 -18.61
C SER A 144 10.34 -0.08 -18.51
N HIS A 145 9.53 0.91 -18.12
CA HIS A 145 10.02 2.25 -17.78
C HIS A 145 11.19 2.25 -16.78
N PHE A 146 11.35 1.20 -15.96
CA PHE A 146 12.44 1.06 -15.00
C PHE A 146 13.77 0.68 -15.67
N GLY A 147 13.79 -0.34 -16.53
CA GLY A 147 14.97 -0.68 -17.32
C GLY A 147 15.39 0.47 -18.25
N GLN A 148 14.43 1.23 -18.78
CA GLN A 148 14.70 2.45 -19.55
C GLN A 148 15.29 3.56 -18.67
N PHE A 149 14.80 3.75 -17.44
CA PHE A 149 15.36 4.72 -16.50
C PHE A 149 16.81 4.37 -16.11
N VAL A 150 17.12 3.10 -15.84
CA VAL A 150 18.50 2.67 -15.56
C VAL A 150 19.40 2.99 -16.75
N SER A 151 18.95 2.68 -17.97
CA SER A 151 19.67 3.03 -19.20
C SER A 151 19.84 4.54 -19.37
N ALA A 152 18.85 5.36 -18.98
CA ALA A 152 18.92 6.82 -19.04
C ALA A 152 19.89 7.40 -17.98
N VAL A 153 19.97 6.78 -16.81
CA VAL A 153 20.95 7.14 -15.77
C VAL A 153 22.37 6.75 -16.21
N GLU A 154 22.54 5.62 -16.89
CA GLU A 154 23.84 5.24 -17.47
C GLU A 154 24.28 6.22 -18.58
N ALA A 155 23.34 6.65 -19.43
CA ALA A 155 23.64 7.55 -20.55
C ALA A 155 23.85 9.02 -20.12
N SER A 156 23.00 9.51 -19.21
CA SER A 156 22.90 10.94 -18.88
C SER A 156 23.30 11.28 -17.46
N GLY A 157 23.57 10.29 -16.60
CA GLY A 157 24.02 10.49 -15.22
C GLY A 157 22.97 11.15 -14.31
N PHE A 158 23.45 12.01 -13.40
CA PHE A 158 22.63 12.72 -12.40
C PHE A 158 21.44 13.52 -12.98
N PRO A 159 21.56 14.21 -14.14
CA PRO A 159 20.43 14.88 -14.80
C PRO A 159 19.16 14.03 -14.99
N ALA A 160 19.29 12.74 -15.36
CA ALA A 160 18.13 11.87 -15.55
C ALA A 160 17.37 11.61 -14.24
N ILE A 161 18.10 11.54 -13.12
CA ILE A 161 17.51 11.41 -11.79
C ILE A 161 16.77 12.70 -11.42
N GLN A 162 17.38 13.86 -11.66
CA GLN A 162 16.79 15.15 -11.38
C GLN A 162 15.48 15.35 -12.15
N GLU A 163 15.46 15.04 -13.45
CA GLU A 163 14.27 15.14 -14.29
C GLU A 163 13.14 14.21 -13.82
N MET A 164 13.48 12.98 -13.42
CA MET A 164 12.50 12.05 -12.88
C MET A 164 11.87 12.57 -11.58
N VAL A 165 12.69 13.13 -10.68
CA VAL A 165 12.24 13.70 -9.41
C VAL A 165 11.37 14.94 -9.66
N THR A 166 11.79 15.87 -10.51
CA THR A 166 11.01 17.09 -10.79
C THR A 166 9.65 16.76 -11.43
N ARG A 167 9.61 15.80 -12.35
CA ARG A 167 8.36 15.28 -12.94
C ARG A 167 7.43 14.69 -11.87
N LYS A 168 7.96 13.87 -10.96
CA LYS A 168 7.18 13.28 -9.85
C LYS A 168 6.61 14.32 -8.90
N VAL A 169 7.44 15.31 -8.52
CA VAL A 169 7.02 16.39 -7.61
C VAL A 169 5.97 17.27 -8.27
N SER A 170 6.17 17.65 -9.53
CA SER A 170 5.21 18.46 -10.30
C SER A 170 3.84 17.77 -10.42
N MET A 171 3.83 16.47 -10.71
CA MET A 171 2.60 15.68 -10.76
C MET A 171 1.89 15.61 -9.41
N ASN A 172 2.60 15.34 -8.33
CA ASN A 172 1.99 15.34 -6.98
C ASN A 172 1.46 16.74 -6.62
N TYR A 173 2.17 17.82 -6.95
CA TYR A 173 1.70 19.18 -6.70
C TYR A 173 0.42 19.50 -7.48
N LYS A 174 0.34 19.14 -8.76
CA LYS A 174 -0.87 19.30 -9.58
C LYS A 174 -2.06 18.51 -9.02
N LEU A 175 -1.82 17.27 -8.60
CA LEU A 175 -2.85 16.44 -7.99
C LEU A 175 -3.32 17.01 -6.65
N PHE A 176 -2.39 17.58 -5.87
CA PHE A 176 -2.69 18.24 -4.61
C PHE A 176 -3.70 19.38 -4.81
N THR A 177 -3.47 20.25 -5.79
CA THR A 177 -4.31 21.43 -6.01
C THR A 177 -5.62 21.13 -6.73
N SER A 178 -5.66 20.09 -7.57
CA SER A 178 -6.72 19.95 -8.58
C SER A 178 -7.68 18.78 -8.37
N THR A 179 -7.41 17.85 -7.43
CA THR A 179 -8.20 16.61 -7.32
C THR A 179 -9.02 16.50 -6.06
N ILE A 180 -10.15 15.79 -6.17
CA ILE A 180 -11.00 15.45 -5.02
C ILE A 180 -10.26 14.55 -4.01
N TRP A 181 -9.25 13.81 -4.48
CA TRP A 181 -8.41 12.92 -3.66
C TRP A 181 -7.65 13.65 -2.58
N THR A 182 -7.22 14.89 -2.81
CA THR A 182 -6.63 15.73 -1.76
C THR A 182 -7.64 15.96 -0.63
N LYS A 183 -8.90 16.25 -0.97
CA LYS A 183 -9.96 16.45 0.03
C LYS A 183 -10.24 15.17 0.80
N VAL A 184 -10.29 14.00 0.15
CA VAL A 184 -10.50 12.74 0.89
C VAL A 184 -9.27 12.32 1.70
N LEU A 185 -8.04 12.59 1.23
CA LEU A 185 -6.83 12.38 2.02
C LEU A 185 -6.82 13.26 3.27
N LEU A 186 -7.00 14.58 3.10
CA LEU A 186 -7.04 15.53 4.21
C LEU A 186 -8.20 15.23 5.15
N GLY A 187 -9.38 14.90 4.63
CA GLY A 187 -10.54 14.49 5.43
C GLY A 187 -10.29 13.20 6.21
N SER A 188 -9.62 12.23 5.60
CA SER A 188 -9.27 10.97 6.27
C SER A 188 -8.20 11.16 7.34
N LEU A 189 -7.17 11.97 7.07
CA LEU A 189 -6.14 12.33 8.04
C LEU A 189 -6.71 13.16 9.19
N LEU A 190 -7.63 14.08 8.90
CA LEU A 190 -8.34 14.87 9.91
C LEU A 190 -9.26 13.98 10.74
N ALA A 191 -10.02 13.07 10.12
CA ALA A 191 -10.82 12.08 10.84
C ALA A 191 -9.96 11.21 11.74
N LEU A 192 -8.81 10.72 11.26
CA LEU A 192 -7.83 9.99 12.08
C LEU A 192 -7.30 10.86 13.20
N GLY A 193 -6.89 12.10 12.91
CA GLY A 193 -6.36 13.04 13.89
C GLY A 193 -7.38 13.32 15.00
N ILE A 194 -8.65 13.54 14.65
CA ILE A 194 -9.75 13.68 15.59
C ILE A 194 -9.97 12.38 16.36
N LEU A 195 -9.99 11.22 15.71
CA LEU A 195 -10.12 9.93 16.39
C LEU A 195 -8.96 9.64 17.36
N PHE A 196 -7.74 10.09 17.04
CA PHE A 196 -6.56 9.96 17.89
C PHE A 196 -6.51 10.99 19.02
N TYR A 197 -6.98 12.21 18.79
CA TYR A 197 -6.95 13.32 19.75
C TYR A 197 -8.19 13.34 20.67
N CYS A 198 -9.36 12.98 20.13
CA CYS A 198 -10.63 12.82 20.83
C CYS A 198 -11.01 11.34 21.03
N PRO A 199 -10.31 10.62 21.93
CA PRO A 199 -10.98 9.52 22.62
C PRO A 199 -10.57 9.45 24.10
N VAL A 200 -11.35 10.05 25.00
CA VAL A 200 -11.20 9.78 26.42
C VAL A 200 -11.72 8.36 26.74
N GLY A 201 -10.82 7.38 26.72
CA GLY A 201 -11.03 6.02 27.27
C GLY A 201 -11.32 4.92 26.24
N VAL A 202 -12.35 5.10 25.41
CA VAL A 202 -12.91 4.02 24.56
C VAL A 202 -11.89 3.50 23.53
N PHE A 203 -11.26 4.37 22.76
CA PHE A 203 -10.30 4.00 21.71
C PHE A 203 -9.05 3.31 22.25
N LYS A 204 -8.51 3.82 23.36
CA LYS A 204 -7.35 3.20 24.04
C LYS A 204 -7.71 1.81 24.54
N GLY A 205 -8.90 1.64 25.14
CA GLY A 205 -9.43 0.36 25.57
C GLY A 205 -9.67 -0.63 24.42
N MET A 206 -10.11 -0.16 23.26
CA MET A 206 -10.32 -1.02 22.09
C MET A 206 -9.02 -1.51 21.48
N LEU A 207 -8.02 -0.63 21.35
CA LEU A 207 -6.72 -0.98 20.78
C LEU A 207 -5.91 -1.90 21.72
N THR A 208 -6.07 -1.77 23.03
CA THR A 208 -5.50 -2.72 23.99
C THR A 208 -6.19 -4.08 23.93
N LYS A 209 -7.52 -4.13 23.74
CA LYS A 209 -8.27 -5.38 23.50
C LYS A 209 -7.91 -6.04 22.17
N ASN A 210 -7.53 -5.26 21.15
CA ASN A 210 -7.26 -5.74 19.79
C ASN A 210 -5.88 -5.32 19.25
N PRO A 211 -4.78 -5.89 19.78
CA PRO A 211 -3.42 -5.46 19.44
C PRO A 211 -3.03 -5.72 17.98
N ALA A 212 -3.59 -6.76 17.34
CA ALA A 212 -3.33 -7.03 15.92
C ALA A 212 -3.98 -5.97 15.03
N ILE A 213 -5.21 -5.52 15.34
CA ILE A 213 -5.89 -4.45 14.61
C ILE A 213 -5.13 -3.13 14.76
N ALA A 214 -4.67 -2.81 15.97
CA ALA A 214 -3.83 -1.63 16.22
C ALA A 214 -2.57 -1.63 15.32
N THR A 215 -1.93 -2.80 15.21
CA THR A 215 -0.78 -2.99 14.32
C THR A 215 -1.15 -2.76 12.85
N GLY A 216 -2.34 -3.23 12.43
CA GLY A 216 -2.84 -3.02 11.08
C GLY A 216 -3.10 -1.56 10.73
N LEU A 217 -3.62 -0.78 11.67
CA LEU A 217 -3.84 0.66 11.47
C LEU A 217 -2.51 1.39 11.25
N VAL A 218 -1.51 1.13 12.10
CA VAL A 218 -0.18 1.73 11.94
C VAL A 218 0.48 1.27 10.64
N GLY A 219 0.35 -0.01 10.30
CA GLY A 219 0.85 -0.55 9.04
C GLY A 219 0.19 0.09 7.81
N ALA A 220 -1.11 0.34 7.85
CA ALA A 220 -1.83 0.98 6.75
C ALA A 220 -1.48 2.46 6.61
N LEU A 221 -1.24 3.17 7.72
CA LEU A 221 -0.73 4.55 7.69
C LEU A 221 0.69 4.61 7.11
N LEU A 222 1.56 3.66 7.50
CA LEU A 222 2.88 3.52 6.91
C LEU A 222 2.80 3.22 5.41
N GLY A 223 1.83 2.38 5.00
CA GLY A 223 1.52 2.11 3.60
C GLY A 223 1.09 3.36 2.84
N ALA A 224 0.18 4.15 3.39
CA ALA A 224 -0.24 5.40 2.79
C ALA A 224 0.92 6.41 2.66
N PHE A 225 1.76 6.53 3.69
CA PHE A 225 2.92 7.41 3.69
C PHE A 225 3.97 6.97 2.66
N THR A 226 4.29 5.69 2.61
CA THR A 226 5.25 5.16 1.63
C THR A 226 4.66 5.22 0.20
N ALA A 227 3.37 4.99 0.03
CA ALA A 227 2.69 5.16 -1.25
C ALA A 227 2.75 6.62 -1.74
N LEU A 228 2.64 7.60 -0.83
CA LEU A 228 2.81 9.02 -1.14
C LEU A 228 4.20 9.34 -1.69
N ILE A 229 5.24 8.71 -1.13
CA ILE A 229 6.65 8.96 -1.50
C ILE A 229 7.02 8.29 -2.84
N PHE A 230 6.66 7.02 -3.02
CA PHE A 230 7.21 6.22 -4.11
C PHE A 230 6.41 6.35 -5.43
N ASN A 231 5.16 6.81 -5.38
CA ASN A 231 4.27 6.85 -6.55
C ASN A 231 4.17 8.22 -7.22
N ASP A 232 4.01 8.22 -8.55
CA ASP A 232 3.81 9.42 -9.38
C ASP A 232 2.52 10.17 -9.00
N SER A 233 1.46 9.44 -8.62
CA SER A 233 0.21 9.98 -8.04
C SER A 233 0.06 9.57 -6.57
N GLY A 234 1.10 9.88 -5.78
CA GLY A 234 1.20 9.50 -4.37
C GLY A 234 0.01 9.93 -3.52
N ILE A 235 -0.52 11.13 -3.73
CA ILE A 235 -1.70 11.64 -2.99
C ILE A 235 -2.90 10.73 -3.17
N VAL A 236 -3.14 10.27 -4.40
CA VAL A 236 -4.28 9.43 -4.74
C VAL A 236 -4.11 8.03 -4.14
N ALA A 237 -2.91 7.46 -4.24
CA ALA A 237 -2.58 6.17 -3.63
C ALA A 237 -2.69 6.21 -2.10
N ALA A 238 -2.20 7.28 -1.47
CA ALA A 238 -2.30 7.48 -0.04
C ALA A 238 -3.76 7.64 0.39
N ALA A 239 -4.54 8.45 -0.32
CA ALA A 239 -5.94 8.71 -0.01
C ALA A 239 -6.76 7.41 0.02
N THR A 240 -6.59 6.60 -1.02
CA THR A 240 -7.29 5.32 -1.19
C THR A 240 -6.82 4.25 -0.18
N ALA A 241 -5.53 4.23 0.17
CA ALA A 241 -5.00 3.32 1.19
C ALA A 241 -5.56 3.58 2.60
N VAL A 242 -5.86 4.84 2.93
CA VAL A 242 -6.35 5.23 4.26
C VAL A 242 -7.86 4.99 4.44
N VAL A 243 -8.64 4.80 3.36
CA VAL A 243 -10.09 4.57 3.47
C VAL A 243 -10.42 3.36 4.35
N PHE A 244 -9.71 2.24 4.18
CA PHE A 244 -9.95 1.00 4.93
C PHE A 244 -9.64 1.09 6.42
N PRO A 245 -8.45 1.57 6.86
CA PRO A 245 -8.18 1.74 8.28
C PRO A 245 -9.15 2.73 8.94
N VAL A 246 -9.54 3.81 8.24
CA VAL A 246 -10.53 4.77 8.74
C VAL A 246 -11.91 4.13 8.90
N ALA A 247 -12.41 3.44 7.89
CA ALA A 247 -13.70 2.75 7.96
C ALA A 247 -13.73 1.70 9.08
N THR A 248 -12.63 0.95 9.24
CA THR A 248 -12.48 -0.04 10.32
C THR A 248 -12.53 0.62 11.69
N LEU A 249 -11.86 1.77 11.84
CA LEU A 249 -11.88 2.54 13.08
C LEU A 249 -13.26 3.06 13.43
N PHE A 250 -13.96 3.67 12.46
CA PHE A 250 -15.33 4.15 12.68
C PHE A 250 -16.27 3.03 13.10
N TYR A 251 -16.21 1.89 12.40
CA TYR A 251 -17.02 0.71 12.76
C TYR A 251 -16.76 0.26 14.20
N LEU A 252 -15.49 0.20 14.60
CA LEU A 252 -15.11 -0.20 15.96
C LEU A 252 -15.61 0.80 17.01
N VAL A 253 -15.41 2.10 16.79
CA VAL A 253 -15.86 3.13 17.73
C VAL A 253 -17.38 3.11 17.91
N ILE A 254 -18.15 3.02 16.81
CA ILE A 254 -19.62 2.94 16.87
C ILE A 254 -20.05 1.69 17.64
N ARG A 255 -19.41 0.55 17.38
CA ARG A 255 -19.72 -0.71 18.06
C ARG A 255 -19.47 -0.66 19.57
N GLU A 256 -18.36 -0.06 20.00
CA GLU A 256 -18.05 0.05 21.43
C GLU A 256 -18.97 1.04 22.13
N GLN A 257 -19.36 2.14 21.46
CA GLN A 257 -20.37 3.06 21.98
C GLN A 257 -21.73 2.38 22.18
N MET A 258 -22.19 1.60 21.19
CA MET A 258 -23.44 0.81 21.33
C MET A 258 -23.36 -0.23 22.45
N ALA A 259 -22.17 -0.80 22.72
CA ALA A 259 -21.99 -1.76 23.81
C ALA A 259 -21.89 -1.11 25.20
N SER A 260 -21.69 0.21 25.25
CA SER A 260 -21.64 1.00 26.49
C SER A 260 -22.98 1.67 26.86
N LEU A 261 -23.96 1.60 25.96
CA LEU A 261 -25.35 2.04 26.16
C LEU A 261 -26.21 0.86 26.64
#